data_AF-A0A1A5X1Z3-F1
#
_entry.id   AF-A0A1A5X1Z3-F1
#
_cell.length_a   1.000
_cell.length_b   1.000
_cell.length_c   1.000
_cell.angle_alpha   90.00
_cell.angle_beta   90.00
_cell.angle_gamma   90.00
#
_symmetry.space_group_name_H-M   'P 1'
#
loop_
_entity.id
_entity.type
_entity.pdbx_description
1 polymer ?
#
loop_
_entity_poly.entity_id
_entity_poly.type
_entity_poly.pdbx_seq_one_letter_code
_entity_poly.pdbx_strand_id
1 'polypeptide(L)'
;MGRNHRHFPPLTAAELADIYDRHPLPVVLRLLWEIHRLRSTVSRANQVRMMIGTRVGTANTPAGIWERFEQELDAEPCLNDPLTPRQKGLLHEGESQGRLRRRRRNGD
;
A
#
# COMPACT_ATOMS: atom_id res chain seq x y z
N MET A 1 -7.61 -32.17 -11.37
CA MET A 1 -6.35 -31.70 -10.76
C MET A 1 -6.56 -30.27 -10.31
N GLY A 2 -6.75 -30.05 -9.01
CA GLY A 2 -7.03 -28.73 -8.46
C GLY A 2 -5.84 -27.81 -8.66
N ARG A 3 -6.05 -26.66 -9.31
CA ARG A 3 -5.07 -25.58 -9.34
C ARG A 3 -4.91 -25.11 -7.89
N ASN A 4 -3.86 -25.59 -7.23
CA ASN A 4 -3.31 -24.90 -6.07
C ASN A 4 -2.93 -23.51 -6.58
N HIS A 5 -3.81 -22.52 -6.41
CA HIS A 5 -3.44 -21.11 -6.50
C HIS A 5 -2.39 -20.90 -5.42
N ARG A 6 -1.11 -21.13 -5.77
CA ARG A 6 0.00 -20.56 -5.03
C ARG A 6 -0.24 -19.07 -5.12
N HIS A 7 -0.78 -18.49 -4.06
CA HIS A 7 -0.86 -17.05 -3.92
C HIS A 7 0.58 -16.56 -4.09
N PHE A 8 0.84 -15.87 -5.21
CA PHE A 8 2.09 -15.14 -5.35
C PHE A 8 2.13 -14.11 -4.22
N PRO A 9 3.29 -13.89 -3.60
CA PRO A 9 3.41 -12.87 -2.58
C PRO A 9 2.93 -11.53 -3.16
N PRO A 10 2.29 -10.68 -2.35
CA PRO A 10 1.90 -9.34 -2.79
C PRO A 10 3.15 -8.60 -3.27
N LEU A 11 3.04 -7.96 -4.44
CA LEU A 11 4.12 -7.15 -4.98
C LEU A 11 4.37 -5.96 -4.06
N THR A 12 5.59 -5.46 -4.01
CA THR A 12 6.00 -4.22 -3.35
C THR A 12 5.75 -3.00 -4.23
N ALA A 13 5.87 -1.79 -3.70
CA ALA A 13 5.81 -0.56 -4.48
C ALA A 13 6.96 -0.46 -5.51
N ALA A 14 8.16 -0.93 -5.14
CA ALA A 14 9.31 -0.96 -6.04
C ALA A 14 9.11 -1.92 -7.22
N GLU A 15 8.59 -3.12 -6.97
CA GLU A 15 8.30 -4.09 -8.03
C GLU A 15 7.21 -3.61 -8.99
N LEU A 16 6.16 -2.95 -8.49
CA LEU A 16 5.14 -2.36 -9.37
C LEU A 16 5.71 -1.23 -10.23
N ALA A 17 6.62 -0.41 -9.69
CA ALA A 17 7.29 0.63 -10.46
C ALA A 17 8.19 0.03 -11.55
N ASP A 18 8.93 -1.03 -11.23
CA ASP A 18 9.74 -1.76 -12.20
C ASP A 18 8.90 -2.41 -13.31
N ILE A 19 7.74 -2.99 -12.98
CA ILE A 19 6.79 -3.50 -13.99
C ILE A 19 6.30 -2.39 -14.91
N TYR A 20 5.96 -1.22 -14.36
CA TYR A 20 5.57 -0.07 -15.15
C TYR A 20 6.68 0.32 -16.14
N ASP A 21 7.92 0.42 -15.66
CA ASP A 21 9.06 0.90 -16.44
C ASP A 21 9.44 -0.10 -17.55
N ARG A 22 9.37 -1.41 -17.26
CA ARG A 22 9.66 -2.48 -18.23
C ARG A 22 8.54 -2.72 -19.24
N HIS A 23 7.29 -2.46 -18.87
CA HIS A 23 6.11 -2.81 -19.67
C HIS A 23 5.08 -1.68 -19.75
N PRO A 24 5.33 -0.61 -20.53
CA PRO A 24 4.43 0.54 -20.66
C PRO A 24 3.22 0.26 -21.57
N LEU A 25 2.69 -0.97 -21.56
CA LEU A 25 1.55 -1.37 -22.37
C LEU A 25 0.25 -0.86 -21.72
N PRO A 26 -0.73 -0.37 -22.51
CA PRO A 26 -1.99 0.15 -21.97
C PRO A 26 -2.73 -0.82 -21.04
N VAL A 27 -2.69 -2.11 -21.34
CA VAL A 27 -3.30 -3.16 -20.50
C VAL A 27 -2.61 -3.30 -19.15
N VAL A 28 -1.27 -3.23 -19.12
CA VAL A 28 -0.49 -3.30 -17.88
C VAL A 28 -0.79 -2.07 -17.03
N LEU A 29 -0.86 -0.88 -17.63
CA LEU A 29 -1.22 0.35 -16.92
C LEU A 29 -2.60 0.28 -16.25
N ARG A 30 -3.60 -0.30 -16.93
CA ARG A 30 -4.93 -0.51 -16.34
C ARG A 30 -4.89 -1.47 -15.15
N LEU A 31 -4.12 -2.55 -15.24
CA LEU A 31 -3.95 -3.50 -14.14
C LEU A 31 -3.22 -2.86 -12.96
N LEU A 32 -2.14 -2.12 -13.21
CA LEU A 32 -1.41 -1.38 -12.17
C LEU A 32 -2.30 -0.35 -11.48
N TRP A 33 -3.23 0.28 -12.21
CA TRP A 33 -4.22 1.17 -11.64
C TRP A 33 -5.20 0.45 -10.71
N GLU A 34 -5.76 -0.69 -11.13
CA GLU A 34 -6.62 -1.50 -10.25
C GLU A 34 -5.87 -1.97 -9.00
N ILE A 35 -4.61 -2.37 -9.13
CA ILE A 35 -3.77 -2.71 -7.97
C ILE A 35 -3.61 -1.51 -7.03
N HIS A 36 -3.37 -0.31 -7.57
CA HIS A 36 -3.29 0.90 -6.76
C HIS A 36 -4.62 1.23 -6.04
N ARG A 37 -5.76 1.06 -6.73
CA ARG A 37 -7.09 1.21 -6.15
C ARG A 37 -7.31 0.22 -5.00
N LEU A 38 -6.96 -1.06 -5.18
CA LEU A 38 -7.07 -2.08 -4.13
C LEU A 38 -6.19 -1.76 -2.92
N ARG A 39 -4.92 -1.36 -3.14
CA ARG A 39 -4.03 -0.91 -2.05
C ARG A 39 -4.60 0.28 -1.29
N SER A 40 -5.28 1.20 -1.97
CA SER A 40 -5.96 2.32 -1.30
C SER A 40 -7.10 1.86 -0.39
N THR A 41 -7.77 0.76 -0.72
CA THR A 41 -8.79 0.14 0.15
C THR A 41 -8.13 -0.52 1.37
N VAL A 42 -7.02 -1.24 1.17
CA VAL A 42 -6.23 -1.84 2.26
C VAL A 42 -5.72 -0.77 3.24
N SER A 43 -5.19 0.35 2.75
CA SER A 43 -4.79 1.47 3.60
C SER A 43 -5.93 2.02 4.46
N ARG A 44 -7.16 2.11 3.90
CA ARG A 44 -8.33 2.53 4.68
C ARG A 44 -8.73 1.49 5.71
N ALA A 45 -8.66 0.21 5.37
CA ALA A 45 -8.91 -0.87 6.33
C ALA A 45 -7.93 -0.81 7.51
N ASN A 46 -6.66 -0.52 7.25
CA ASN A 46 -5.67 -0.28 8.29
C ASN A 46 -6.00 0.95 9.16
N GLN A 47 -6.47 2.05 8.56
CA GLN A 47 -6.92 3.21 9.34
C GLN A 47 -8.09 2.84 10.28
N VAL A 48 -9.07 2.07 9.79
CA VAL A 48 -10.17 1.57 10.63
C VAL A 48 -9.64 0.68 11.76
N ARG A 49 -8.70 -0.22 11.47
CA ARG A 49 -8.01 -1.03 12.49
C ARG A 49 -7.42 -0.14 13.59
N MET A 50 -6.68 0.90 13.21
CA MET A 50 -6.06 1.83 14.17
C MET A 50 -7.08 2.62 14.99
N MET A 51 -8.24 2.96 14.41
CA MET A 51 -9.31 3.66 15.12
C MET A 51 -10.04 2.78 16.15
N ILE A 52 -10.30 1.53 15.80
CA ILE A 52 -10.97 0.57 16.69
C ILE A 52 -10.00 0.11 17.79
N GLY A 53 -8.77 -0.20 17.42
CA GLY A 53 -7.75 -0.78 18.29
C GLY A 53 -8.00 -2.26 18.62
N THR A 54 -6.92 -2.99 18.91
CA THR A 54 -6.91 -4.46 19.04
C THR A 54 -7.86 -4.98 20.12
N ARG A 55 -7.96 -4.30 21.28
CA ARG A 55 -8.82 -4.74 22.40
C ARG A 55 -10.30 -4.69 22.03
N VAL A 56 -10.73 -3.61 21.39
CA VAL A 56 -12.14 -3.44 20.99
C VAL A 56 -12.48 -4.36 19.83
N GLY A 57 -11.56 -4.51 18.87
CA GLY A 57 -11.74 -5.43 17.74
C GLY A 57 -11.94 -6.87 18.21
N THR A 58 -10.99 -7.41 18.96
CA THR A 58 -11.03 -8.79 19.48
C THR A 58 -12.29 -9.07 20.30
N ALA A 59 -12.73 -8.12 21.13
CA ALA A 59 -13.90 -8.29 21.99
C ALA A 59 -15.25 -8.29 21.24
N ASN A 60 -15.31 -7.66 20.06
CA ASN A 60 -16.56 -7.45 19.33
C ASN A 60 -16.67 -8.25 18.03
N THR A 61 -15.65 -9.05 17.68
CA THR A 61 -15.70 -9.97 16.54
C THR A 61 -15.78 -11.42 17.00
N PRO A 62 -16.42 -12.31 16.22
CA PRO A 62 -16.31 -13.75 16.44
C PRO A 62 -14.85 -14.20 16.51
N ALA A 63 -14.58 -15.18 17.39
CA ALA A 63 -13.22 -15.63 17.70
C ALA A 63 -12.40 -15.96 16.44
N GLY A 64 -11.18 -15.41 16.34
CA GLY A 64 -10.25 -15.66 15.25
C GLY A 64 -10.42 -14.77 14.02
N ILE A 65 -11.55 -14.05 13.88
CA ILE A 65 -11.78 -13.19 12.70
C ILE A 65 -10.90 -11.94 12.77
N TRP A 66 -10.84 -11.28 13.93
CA TRP A 66 -10.02 -10.10 14.09
C TRP A 66 -8.54 -10.40 13.96
N GLU A 67 -8.07 -11.49 14.56
CA GLU A 67 -6.67 -11.91 14.46
C GLU A 67 -6.27 -12.22 13.02
N ARG A 68 -7.15 -12.87 12.25
CA ARG A 68 -6.90 -13.13 10.82
C ARG A 68 -6.86 -11.83 10.01
N PHE A 69 -7.78 -10.91 10.27
CA PHE A 69 -7.79 -9.60 9.62
C PHE A 69 -6.51 -8.80 9.92
N GLU A 70 -6.03 -8.82 11.18
CA GLU A 70 -4.76 -8.18 11.54
C GLU A 70 -3.57 -8.82 10.83
N GLN A 71 -3.51 -10.16 10.78
CA GLN A 71 -2.47 -10.90 10.07
C GLN A 71 -2.45 -10.62 8.56
N GLU A 72 -3.63 -10.55 7.93
CA GLU A 72 -3.75 -10.22 6.50
C GLU A 72 -3.26 -8.80 6.24
N LEU A 73 -3.63 -7.82 7.07
CA LEU A 73 -3.13 -6.45 6.95
C LEU A 73 -1.61 -6.36 7.18
N ASP A 74 -1.08 -7.05 8.19
CA ASP A 74 0.36 -7.00 8.49
C ASP A 74 1.22 -7.61 7.38
N ALA A 75 0.65 -8.52 6.59
CA ALA A 75 1.31 -9.10 5.42
C ALA A 75 1.31 -8.17 4.19
N GLU A 76 0.55 -7.08 4.18
CA GLU A 76 0.41 -6.20 3.01
C GLU A 76 1.58 -5.21 2.88
N PRO A 77 2.41 -5.31 1.82
CA PRO A 77 3.57 -4.44 1.64
C PRO A 77 3.18 -2.98 1.51
N CYS A 78 2.00 -2.67 0.95
CA CYS A 78 1.57 -1.30 0.76
C CYS A 78 1.37 -0.48 2.04
N LEU A 79 1.37 -1.13 3.22
CA LEU A 79 1.30 -0.45 4.51
C LEU A 79 2.67 -0.03 5.04
N ASN A 80 3.75 -0.70 4.62
CA ASN A 80 5.09 -0.54 5.17
C ASN A 80 6.14 -0.16 4.11
N ASP A 81 5.82 -0.30 2.83
CA ASP A 81 6.74 -0.04 1.74
C ASP A 81 7.15 1.44 1.71
N PRO A 82 8.44 1.73 1.48
CA PRO A 82 8.87 3.08 1.23
C PRO A 82 8.26 3.58 -0.08
N LEU A 83 7.92 4.87 -0.10
CA LEU A 83 7.46 5.51 -1.33
C LEU A 83 8.53 5.44 -2.40
N THR A 84 8.13 5.05 -3.61
CA THR A 84 8.98 5.07 -4.79
C THR A 84 9.37 6.51 -5.16
N PRO A 85 10.49 6.73 -5.89
CA PRO A 85 10.88 8.07 -6.34
C PRO A 85 9.76 8.81 -7.10
N ARG A 86 8.99 8.09 -7.93
CA ARG A 86 7.85 8.65 -8.67
C ARG A 86 6.73 9.11 -7.73
N GLN A 87 6.39 8.29 -6.72
CA GLN A 87 5.39 8.66 -5.71
C GLN A 87 5.83 9.84 -4.85
N LYS A 88 7.11 9.88 -4.45
CA LYS A 88 7.68 11.04 -3.76
C LYS A 88 7.58 12.30 -4.62
N GLY A 89 7.90 12.20 -5.91
CA GLY A 89 7.76 13.29 -6.88
C GLY A 89 6.35 13.86 -6.93
N LEU A 90 5.33 13.00 -6.99
CA LEU A 90 3.91 13.40 -7.00
C LEU A 90 3.47 14.09 -5.71
N LEU A 91 3.95 13.67 -4.54
CA LEU A 91 3.62 14.33 -3.27
C LEU A 91 4.14 15.76 -3.18
N HIS A 92 5.23 16.06 -3.89
CA HIS A 92 5.86 17.38 -3.87
C HIS A 92 5.53 18.22 -5.11
N GLU A 93 4.67 17.71 -6.01
CA GLU A 93 4.26 18.41 -7.22
C GLU A 93 3.41 19.63 -6.84
N GLY A 94 3.81 20.82 -7.28
CA GLY A 94 3.16 22.08 -6.92
C GLY A 94 3.55 22.65 -5.54
N GLU A 95 4.57 22.09 -4.86
CA GLU A 95 5.06 22.69 -3.62
C GLU A 95 5.65 24.10 -3.83
N SER A 96 5.34 25.00 -2.90
CA SER A 96 5.97 26.32 -2.88
C SER A 96 7.47 26.23 -2.58
N GLN A 97 8.25 27.14 -3.16
CA GLN A 97 9.71 27.21 -2.97
C GLN A 97 10.13 27.26 -1.49
N GLY A 98 9.32 27.88 -0.63
CA GLY A 98 9.58 27.93 0.81
C GLY A 98 9.39 26.59 1.54
N ARG A 99 8.53 25.71 1.04
CA ARG A 99 8.31 24.35 1.58
C ARG A 99 9.44 23.42 1.12
N LEU A 100 9.82 23.52 -0.15
CA LEU A 100 10.96 22.81 -0.73
C LEU A 100 12.28 23.11 0.01
N ARG A 101 12.58 24.39 0.31
CA ARG A 101 13.79 24.80 1.04
C ARG A 101 13.85 24.22 2.46
N ARG A 102 12.72 24.19 3.17
CA ARG A 102 12.63 23.61 4.53
C ARG A 102 12.86 22.10 4.50
N ARG A 103 12.29 21.41 3.52
CA ARG A 103 12.45 19.96 3.37
C ARG A 103 13.90 19.56 3.09
N ARG A 104 14.57 20.26 2.17
CA ARG A 104 16.01 20.08 1.91
C ARG A 104 16.89 20.34 3.14
N ARG A 105 16.49 21.28 4.01
CA ARG A 105 17.21 21.59 5.25
C ARG A 105 17.02 20.51 6.33
N ASN A 106 15.85 19.89 6.38
CA ASN A 106 15.50 18.91 7.40
C ASN A 106 15.92 17.47 7.05
N GLY A 107 16.54 17.26 5.88
CA GLY A 107 17.07 15.96 5.48
C GLY A 107 15.97 14.95 5.16
N ASP A 108 15.26 15.21 4.05
CA ASP A 108 14.60 14.13 3.29
C ASP A 108 15.64 13.36 2.45
#